data_AF-B8XWV1-F1
#
_entry.id   AF-B8XWV1-F1
#
_cell.length_a   1.000
_cell.length_b   1.000
_cell.length_c   1.000
_cell.angle_alpha   90.00
_cell.angle_beta   90.00
_cell.angle_gamma   90.00
#
_symmetry.space_group_name_H-M   'P 1'
#
loop_
_entity.id
_entity.type
_entity.pdbx_description
1 polymer ?
#
loop_
_entity_poly.entity_id
_entity_poly.type
_entity_poly.pdbx_seq_one_letter_code
_entity_poly.pdbx_strand_id
1 'polypeptide(L)'
;DFAEGESELVSGFNIEYSSGGFALIFLAEYSSILFMSMLYILMYVGGYDLSFFFYLKLVFISFFFIWVRGTLPRHRYDKLMYLAWKSYLPISLNFLMLFIGVKIFFI
;
A
#
# COMPACT_ATOMS: atom_id res chain seq x y z
N ASP A 1 -10.27 3.47 1.16
CA ASP A 1 -11.44 2.56 1.20
C ASP A 1 -12.11 2.32 2.56
N PHE A 2 -11.51 1.71 3.60
CA PHE A 2 -12.28 1.43 4.86
C PHE A 2 -12.73 2.67 5.62
N ALA A 3 -11.83 3.64 5.79
CA ALA A 3 -12.15 4.89 6.49
C ALA A 3 -13.18 5.76 5.73
N GLU A 4 -13.41 5.47 4.45
CA GLU A 4 -14.28 6.22 3.55
C GLU A 4 -15.52 5.41 3.14
N GLY A 5 -15.73 4.22 3.69
CA GLY A 5 -16.63 3.20 3.14
C GLY A 5 -18.02 3.73 2.78
N GLU A 6 -18.24 4.09 1.51
CA GLU A 6 -19.47 4.76 1.04
C GLU A 6 -20.73 3.93 1.31
N SER A 7 -20.60 2.61 1.26
CA SER A 7 -21.70 1.67 1.51
C SER A 7 -22.06 1.49 2.99
N GLU A 8 -21.12 1.76 3.90
CA GLU A 8 -21.30 1.52 5.35
C GLU A 8 -21.39 2.82 6.15
N LEU A 9 -20.69 3.87 5.69
CA LEU A 9 -20.48 5.13 6.40
C LEU A 9 -20.84 6.36 5.53
N VAL A 10 -21.48 6.19 4.36
CA VAL A 10 -21.94 7.26 3.43
C VAL A 10 -20.82 8.12 2.80
N SER A 11 -19.62 8.14 3.40
CA SER A 11 -18.29 8.55 2.90
C SER A 11 -17.29 8.76 4.07
N GLY A 12 -17.66 8.38 5.31
CA GLY A 12 -16.77 8.37 6.46
C GLY A 12 -16.29 9.76 6.85
N PHE A 13 -14.98 9.97 6.96
CA PHE A 13 -14.40 11.24 7.41
C PHE A 13 -14.50 12.37 6.37
N ASN A 14 -14.81 12.06 5.10
CA ASN A 14 -14.92 13.05 4.03
C ASN A 14 -16.20 13.89 4.10
N ILE A 15 -17.20 13.48 4.90
CA ILE A 15 -18.52 14.13 4.99
C ILE A 15 -18.45 15.54 5.55
N GLU A 16 -17.52 15.78 6.49
CA GLU A 16 -17.41 17.06 7.19
C GLU A 16 -16.60 18.11 6.41
N TYR A 17 -15.86 17.68 5.39
CA TYR A 17 -15.00 18.57 4.62
C TYR A 17 -15.76 19.20 3.45
N SER A 18 -15.71 20.53 3.38
CA SER A 18 -16.18 21.27 2.20
C SER A 18 -15.30 21.01 0.98
N SER A 19 -15.80 21.39 -0.21
CA SER A 19 -15.19 21.15 -1.53
C SER A 19 -13.66 21.32 -1.61
N GLY A 20 -13.10 22.38 -1.02
CA GLY A 20 -11.65 22.62 -1.04
C GLY A 20 -10.84 21.66 -0.17
N GLY A 21 -11.32 21.40 1.06
CA GLY A 21 -10.67 20.44 1.97
C GLY A 21 -10.77 19.01 1.45
N PHE A 22 -11.91 18.66 0.85
CA PHE A 22 -12.12 17.40 0.16
C PHE A 22 -11.09 17.20 -0.97
N ALA A 23 -10.91 18.20 -1.85
CA ALA A 23 -9.94 18.11 -2.95
C ALA A 23 -8.51 17.84 -2.48
N LEU A 24 -8.08 18.44 -1.36
CA LEU A 24 -6.76 18.21 -0.78
C LEU A 24 -6.60 16.79 -0.23
N ILE A 25 -7.66 16.21 0.35
CA ILE A 25 -7.64 14.83 0.84
C ILE A 25 -7.45 13.85 -0.32
N PHE A 26 -8.18 14.01 -1.43
CA PHE A 26 -7.97 13.14 -2.60
C PHE A 26 -6.59 13.30 -3.20
N LEU A 27 -6.10 14.54 -3.31
CA LEU A 27 -4.75 14.80 -3.81
C LEU A 27 -3.71 14.13 -2.92
N ALA A 28 -3.87 14.20 -1.59
CA ALA A 28 -3.03 13.52 -0.63
C ALA A 28 -3.08 11.99 -0.79
N GLU A 29 -4.27 11.39 -0.93
CA GLU A 29 -4.41 9.94 -1.13
C GLU A 29 -3.70 9.48 -2.42
N TYR A 30 -3.95 10.13 -3.56
CA TYR A 30 -3.30 9.78 -4.81
C TYR A 30 -1.78 10.00 -4.78
N SER A 31 -1.32 11.08 -4.14
CA SER A 31 0.12 11.31 -3.94
C SER A 31 0.75 10.22 -3.07
N SER A 32 0.03 9.72 -2.06
CA SER A 32 0.50 8.63 -1.20
C SER A 32 0.61 7.30 -1.96
N ILE A 33 -0.30 7.01 -2.90
CA ILE A 33 -0.23 5.82 -3.76
C ILE A 33 1.02 5.88 -4.64
N LEU A 34 1.27 7.03 -5.29
CA LEU A 34 2.46 7.24 -6.11
C LEU A 34 3.74 7.13 -5.27
N PHE A 35 3.76 7.74 -4.09
CA PHE A 35 4.91 7.67 -3.18
C PHE A 35 5.20 6.24 -2.72
N MET A 36 4.19 5.47 -2.32
CA MET A 36 4.37 4.07 -1.93
C MET A 36 4.85 3.20 -3.10
N SER A 37 4.35 3.46 -4.32
CA SER A 37 4.83 2.75 -5.52
C SER A 37 6.31 3.05 -5.82
N MET A 38 6.75 4.29 -5.59
CA MET A 38 8.15 4.69 -5.72
C MET A 38 9.03 3.95 -4.71
N LEU A 39 8.62 3.93 -3.43
CA LEU A 39 9.36 3.21 -2.38
C LEU A 39 9.50 1.72 -2.69
N TYR A 40 8.45 1.08 -3.21
CA TYR A 40 8.49 -0.33 -3.58
C TYR A 40 9.56 -0.60 -4.65
N ILE A 41 9.65 0.26 -5.68
CA ILE A 41 10.63 0.08 -6.77
C ILE A 41 12.06 0.24 -6.25
N LEU A 42 12.29 1.23 -5.39
CA LEU A 42 13.60 1.47 -4.80
C LEU A 42 14.06 0.30 -3.93
N MET A 43 13.17 -0.22 -3.08
CA MET A 43 13.52 -1.30 -2.14
C MET A 43 13.63 -2.68 -2.80
N TYR A 44 12.74 -3.03 -3.74
CA TYR A 44 12.62 -4.41 -4.24
C TYR A 44 13.11 -4.61 -5.68
N VAL A 45 12.94 -3.61 -6.56
CA VAL A 45 13.19 -3.78 -8.01
C VAL A 45 14.54 -3.18 -8.44
N GLY A 46 15.14 -2.32 -7.61
CA GLY A 46 16.46 -1.74 -7.86
C GLY A 46 16.46 -0.75 -9.03
N GLY A 47 15.77 0.39 -8.86
CA GLY A 47 15.69 1.47 -9.84
C GLY A 47 16.30 2.78 -9.34
N TYR A 48 17.62 2.80 -9.13
CA TYR A 48 18.32 3.99 -8.62
C TYR A 48 18.64 5.02 -9.70
N ASP A 49 18.86 4.55 -10.93
CA ASP A 49 19.05 5.43 -12.07
C ASP A 49 17.66 5.93 -12.49
N LEU A 50 17.39 7.22 -12.29
CA LEU A 50 16.18 7.98 -12.70
C LEU A 50 15.97 8.02 -14.23
N SER A 51 16.31 6.93 -14.91
CA SER A 51 16.15 6.65 -16.32
C SER A 51 14.67 6.52 -16.70
N PHE A 52 14.41 6.58 -18.00
CA PHE A 52 13.07 6.35 -18.55
C PHE A 52 12.43 5.03 -18.08
N PHE A 53 13.24 3.98 -17.89
CA PHE A 53 12.76 2.69 -17.38
C PHE A 53 12.25 2.75 -15.94
N PHE A 54 12.76 3.66 -15.11
CA PHE A 54 12.25 3.86 -13.75
C PHE A 54 10.80 4.39 -13.79
N TYR A 55 10.54 5.41 -14.61
CA TYR A 55 9.20 5.96 -14.75
C TYR A 55 8.20 4.95 -15.32
N LEU A 56 8.62 4.10 -16.28
CA LEU A 56 7.78 3.00 -16.78
C LEU A 56 7.43 2.00 -15.67
N LYS A 57 8.41 1.60 -14.84
CA LYS A 57 8.15 0.72 -13.69
C LYS A 57 7.18 1.37 -12.70
N LEU A 58 7.32 2.67 -12.44
CA LEU A 58 6.43 3.42 -11.53
C LEU A 58 4.99 3.41 -12.02
N VAL A 59 4.77 3.77 -13.30
CA VAL A 59 3.44 3.71 -13.91
C VAL A 59 2.88 2.30 -13.84
N PHE A 60 3.69 1.28 -14.13
CA PHE A 60 3.24 -0.12 -14.08
C PHE A 60 2.79 -0.55 -12.68
N ILE A 61 3.52 -0.18 -11.62
CA ILE A 61 3.10 -0.50 -10.24
C ILE A 61 1.88 0.30 -9.81
N SER A 62 1.80 1.59 -10.16
CA SER A 62 0.60 2.39 -9.88
C SER A 62 -0.64 1.81 -10.59
N PHE A 63 -0.47 1.26 -11.80
CA PHE A 63 -1.53 0.57 -12.52
C PHE A 63 -2.01 -0.68 -11.78
N PHE A 64 -1.10 -1.46 -11.19
CA PHE A 64 -1.49 -2.60 -10.34
C PHE A 64 -2.35 -2.19 -9.15
N PHE A 65 -2.05 -1.07 -8.48
CA PHE A 65 -2.87 -0.59 -7.37
C PHE A 65 -4.32 -0.30 -7.81
N ILE A 66 -4.48 0.34 -8.96
CA ILE A 66 -5.81 0.62 -9.54
C ILE A 66 -6.50 -0.69 -9.97
N TRP A 67 -5.76 -1.61 -10.59
CA TRP A 67 -6.30 -2.88 -11.06
C TRP A 67 -6.80 -3.76 -9.91
N VAL A 68 -6.04 -3.85 -8.81
CA VAL A 68 -6.44 -4.59 -7.61
C VAL A 68 -7.69 -3.97 -6.98
N ARG A 69 -7.76 -2.63 -6.90
CA ARG A 69 -8.94 -1.92 -6.40
C ARG A 69 -10.20 -2.25 -7.22
N GLY A 70 -10.07 -2.43 -8.53
CA GLY A 70 -11.19 -2.73 -9.42
C GLY A 70 -11.62 -4.20 -9.49
N THR A 71 -10.77 -5.14 -9.06
CA THR A 71 -11.02 -6.58 -9.24
C THR A 71 -11.45 -7.31 -7.98
N LEU A 72 -10.96 -6.88 -6.81
CA LEU A 72 -11.22 -7.60 -5.56
C LEU A 72 -12.43 -7.03 -4.80
N PRO A 73 -13.28 -7.88 -4.23
CA PRO A 73 -14.34 -7.42 -3.33
C PRO A 73 -13.73 -6.86 -2.04
N ARG A 74 -14.36 -5.82 -1.49
CA ARG A 74 -13.94 -5.22 -0.22
C ARG A 74 -14.01 -6.25 0.91
N HIS A 75 -12.94 -6.35 1.70
CA HIS A 75 -12.94 -7.14 2.93
C HIS A 75 -13.71 -6.41 4.04
N ARG A 76 -14.09 -7.12 5.11
CA ARG A 76 -14.57 -6.49 6.36
C ARG A 76 -13.39 -6.15 7.26
N TYR A 77 -13.52 -5.11 8.08
CA TYR A 77 -12.46 -4.65 8.99
C TYR A 77 -11.90 -5.77 9.89
N ASP A 78 -12.77 -6.61 10.46
CA ASP A 78 -12.34 -7.75 11.31
C ASP A 78 -11.39 -8.72 10.59
N LYS A 79 -11.69 -9.02 9.32
CA LYS A 79 -10.91 -9.98 8.53
C LYS A 79 -9.54 -9.40 8.18
N LEU A 80 -9.48 -8.09 7.91
CA LEU A 80 -8.21 -7.39 7.67
C LEU A 80 -7.35 -7.36 8.95
N MET A 81 -7.96 -7.08 10.10
CA MET A 81 -7.25 -7.11 11.37
C MET A 81 -6.72 -8.50 11.69
N TYR A 82 -7.52 -9.54 11.47
CA TYR A 82 -7.07 -10.93 11.60
C TYR A 82 -5.89 -11.25 10.67
N LEU A 83 -5.94 -10.81 9.41
CA LEU A 83 -4.87 -11.02 8.45
C LEU A 83 -3.56 -10.34 8.89
N ALA A 84 -3.64 -9.10 9.38
CA ALA A 84 -2.47 -8.36 9.86
C ALA A 84 -1.83 -9.03 11.08
N TRP A 85 -2.64 -9.34 12.10
CA TRP A 85 -2.14 -9.83 13.39
C TRP A 85 -1.84 -11.32 13.41
N LYS A 86 -2.64 -12.16 12.76
CA LYS A 86 -2.48 -13.62 12.84
C LYS A 86 -1.67 -14.20 11.70
N SER A 87 -1.66 -13.60 10.51
CA SER A 87 -0.84 -14.09 9.40
C SER A 87 0.40 -13.24 9.16
N TYR A 88 0.30 -11.93 8.92
CA TYR A 88 1.45 -11.14 8.50
C TYR A 88 2.50 -10.96 9.59
N LEU A 89 2.08 -10.67 10.82
CA LEU A 89 3.02 -10.46 11.91
C LEU A 89 3.87 -11.71 12.22
N PRO A 90 3.30 -12.92 12.41
CA PRO A 90 4.11 -14.13 12.63
C PRO A 90 5.02 -14.47 11.45
N ILE A 91 4.53 -14.30 10.22
CA ILE A 91 5.33 -14.58 9.01
C ILE A 91 6.51 -13.62 8.90
N SER A 92 6.30 -12.31 9.09
CA SER A 92 7.37 -11.30 9.05
C SER A 92 8.44 -11.52 10.11
N LEU A 93 8.05 -11.92 11.33
CA LEU A 93 8.98 -12.21 12.41
C LEU A 93 9.79 -13.48 12.13
N ASN A 94 9.17 -14.51 11.55
CA ASN A 94 9.86 -15.72 11.14
C ASN A 94 10.89 -15.43 10.02
N PHE A 95 10.51 -14.66 8.99
CA PHE A 95 11.46 -14.24 7.97
C PHE A 95 12.61 -13.42 8.54
N LEU A 96 12.35 -12.50 9.48
CA LEU A 96 13.39 -11.72 10.12
C LEU A 96 14.38 -12.62 10.90
N MET A 97 13.88 -13.60 11.67
CA MET A 97 14.73 -14.57 12.36
C MET A 97 15.53 -15.43 11.38
N LEU A 98 14.92 -15.86 10.27
CA LEU A 98 15.59 -16.61 9.22
C LEU A 98 16.74 -15.80 8.60
N PHE A 99 16.51 -14.54 8.22
CA PHE A 99 17.54 -13.70 7.62
C PHE A 99 18.69 -13.42 8.60
N ILE A 100 18.41 -13.23 9.89
CA ILE A 100 19.46 -13.10 10.92
C ILE A 100 20.25 -14.40 11.05
N GLY A 101 19.59 -15.55 11.14
CA GLY A 101 20.25 -16.85 11.26
C GLY A 101 21.13 -17.18 10.06
N VAL A 102 20.63 -16.94 8.84
CA VAL A 102 21.37 -17.11 7.60
C VAL A 102 22.59 -16.20 7.56
N LYS A 103 22.45 -14.93 7.96
CA LYS A 103 23.58 -14.00 8.03
C LYS A 103 24.66 -14.48 9.00
N ILE A 104 24.30 -15.03 10.16
CA ILE A 104 25.25 -15.58 11.13
C ILE A 104 25.94 -16.83 10.57
N PHE A 105 25.26 -17.67 9.80
CA PHE A 105 25.86 -18.87 9.21
C PHE A 105 26.85 -18.57 8.07
N PHE A 106 26.60 -17.51 7.30
CA PHE A 106 27.46 -17.12 6.19
C PHE A 106 28.64 -16.21 6.59
N ILE A 107 28.62 -15.63 7.80
CA ILE A 107 29.76 -14.91 8.41
C ILE A 107 30.65 -15.92 9.12
#